data_AF-M2ZL96-F1
#
_entry.id   AF-M2ZL96-F1
#
_cell.length_a   1.000
_cell.length_b   1.000
_cell.length_c   1.000
_cell.angle_alpha   90.00
_cell.angle_beta   90.00
_cell.angle_gamma   90.00
#
_symmetry.space_group_name_H-M   'P 1'
#
loop_
_entity.id
_entity.type
_entity.pdbx_description
1 polymer ?
#
loop_
_entity_poly.entity_id
_entity_poly.type
_entity_poly.pdbx_seq_one_letter_code
_entity_poly.pdbx_strand_id
1 'polypeptide(L)'
;MLESFLLPGSRFDAERADILILLPPGYPDTAPDMFYLLPWVRLVGKGAYPRAADIRFDFDGKTWQRWSRHEPQWRPGVDGIWTMLKRVERALEVAA
;
A
#
# COMPACT_ATOMS: atom_id res chain seq x y z
N MET A 1 -2.47 -4.91 10.14
CA MET A 1 -1.11 -4.56 9.68
C MET A 1 -0.42 -5.85 9.27
N LEU A 2 0.37 -5.83 8.19
CA LEU A 2 1.24 -6.94 7.82
C LEU A 2 2.67 -6.49 8.08
N GLU A 3 3.42 -7.23 8.90
CA GLU A 3 4.77 -6.86 9.29
C GLU A 3 5.80 -7.48 8.33
N SER A 4 6.86 -6.73 8.03
CA SER A 4 8.04 -7.22 7.33
C SER A 4 7.75 -7.94 5.98
N PHE A 5 6.79 -7.39 5.22
CA PHE A 5 6.39 -7.90 3.90
C PHE A 5 7.55 -7.77 2.90
N LEU A 6 7.78 -8.84 2.11
CA LEU A 6 8.85 -8.86 1.10
C LEU A 6 8.44 -8.04 -0.12
N LEU A 7 9.20 -6.98 -0.40
CA LEU A 7 8.96 -6.14 -1.55
C LEU A 7 9.47 -6.82 -2.84
N PRO A 8 8.82 -6.57 -4.00
CA PRO A 8 9.13 -7.29 -5.22
C PRO A 8 10.50 -6.90 -5.81
N GLY A 9 11.45 -7.82 -5.69
CA GLY A 9 12.78 -7.73 -6.29
C GLY A 9 13.60 -6.54 -5.78
N SER A 10 14.57 -6.10 -6.59
CA SER A 10 15.42 -4.94 -6.29
C SER A 10 14.84 -3.62 -6.81
N ARG A 11 13.50 -3.50 -6.87
CA ARG A 11 12.82 -2.29 -7.38
C ARG A 11 12.89 -1.13 -6.40
N PHE A 12 12.93 -1.43 -5.12
CA PHE A 12 12.90 -0.47 -4.04
C PHE A 12 14.24 -0.44 -3.30
N ASP A 13 14.54 0.69 -2.66
CA ASP A 13 15.72 0.87 -1.80
C ASP A 13 15.62 0.13 -0.46
N ALA A 14 14.50 -0.53 -0.19
CA ALA A 14 14.30 -1.46 0.91
C ALA A 14 13.84 -2.83 0.38
N GLU A 15 14.30 -3.91 1.01
CA GLU A 15 13.86 -5.28 0.69
C GLU A 15 12.50 -5.58 1.33
N ARG A 16 12.19 -4.96 2.47
CA ARG A 16 10.99 -5.25 3.26
C ARG A 16 10.34 -3.98 3.79
N ALA A 17 9.01 -4.04 3.95
CA ALA A 17 8.24 -2.99 4.61
C ALA A 17 7.01 -3.57 5.33
N ASP A 18 6.59 -2.90 6.39
CA ASP A 18 5.28 -3.08 6.98
C ASP A 18 4.22 -2.48 6.05
N ILE A 19 3.07 -3.15 5.95
CA ILE A 19 1.90 -2.67 5.21
C ILE A 19 0.78 -2.36 6.20
N LEU A 20 0.34 -1.11 6.19
CA LEU A 20 -0.87 -0.65 6.86
C LEU A 20 -2.01 -0.52 5.86
N ILE A 21 -3.16 -1.08 6.21
CA ILE A 21 -4.44 -0.90 5.51
C ILE A 21 -5.44 -0.42 6.56
N LEU A 22 -6.08 0.70 6.30
CA LEU A 22 -7.15 1.23 7.15
C LEU A 22 -8.49 0.71 6.64
N LEU A 23 -9.24 0.05 7.51
CA LEU A 23 -10.57 -0.41 7.18
C LEU A 23 -11.57 0.72 7.44
N PRO A 24 -12.35 1.15 6.43
CA PRO A 24 -13.36 2.17 6.62
C PRO A 24 -14.54 1.62 7.42
N PRO A 25 -15.35 2.50 8.05
CA PRO A 25 -16.68 2.12 8.50
C PRO A 25 -17.48 1.47 7.36
N GLY A 26 -18.16 0.36 7.64
CA GLY A 26 -18.93 -0.37 6.63
C GLY A 26 -18.12 -1.35 5.78
N TYR A 27 -16.83 -1.56 6.08
CA TYR A 27 -16.09 -2.71 5.56
C TYR A 27 -16.77 -4.03 6.00
N PRO A 28 -16.92 -5.04 5.11
CA PRO A 28 -16.33 -5.17 3.78
C PRO A 28 -17.14 -4.60 2.61
N ASP A 29 -18.33 -4.02 2.83
CA ASP A 29 -19.12 -3.45 1.73
C ASP A 29 -18.53 -2.13 1.21
N THR A 30 -17.71 -1.47 2.03
CA THR A 30 -16.92 -0.29 1.65
C THR A 30 -15.44 -0.64 1.49
N ALA A 31 -14.87 -0.28 0.34
CA ALA A 31 -13.48 -0.58 -0.01
C ALA A 31 -12.47 0.18 0.86
N PRO A 32 -11.35 -0.44 1.26
CA PRO A 32 -10.18 0.31 1.72
C PRO A 32 -9.67 1.24 0.63
N ASP A 33 -9.42 2.49 1.01
CA ASP A 33 -9.11 3.57 0.07
C ASP A 33 -7.68 3.48 -0.47
N MET A 34 -6.72 3.27 0.45
CA MET A 34 -5.29 3.29 0.22
C MET A 34 -4.57 2.25 1.09
N PHE A 35 -3.28 2.05 0.82
CA PHE A 35 -2.38 1.37 1.74
C PHE A 35 -1.18 2.25 2.06
N TYR A 36 -0.41 1.85 3.07
CA TYR A 36 0.73 2.62 3.52
C TYR A 36 1.92 1.71 3.82
N LEU A 37 3.12 2.22 3.59
CA LEU A 37 4.37 1.50 3.84
C LEU A 37 5.19 2.15 4.95
N LEU A 38 5.88 1.30 5.70
CA LEU A 38 6.96 1.70 6.60
C LEU A 38 8.09 0.66 6.53
N PRO A 39 9.34 1.03 6.21
CA PRO A 39 9.81 2.37 5.91
C PRO A 39 9.23 2.91 4.60
N TRP A 40 9.43 4.20 4.37
CA TRP A 40 9.19 4.79 3.05
C TRP A 40 10.16 4.20 2.05
N VAL A 41 9.71 3.98 0.82
CA VAL A 41 10.53 3.41 -0.25
C VAL A 41 10.66 4.34 -1.44
N ARG A 42 11.83 4.30 -2.08
CA ARG A 42 12.14 4.95 -3.35
C ARG A 42 12.46 3.91 -4.41
N LEU A 43 12.24 4.27 -5.67
CA LEU A 43 12.60 3.41 -6.79
C LEU A 43 14.11 3.42 -7.01
N VAL A 44 14.70 2.22 -7.08
CA VAL A 44 16.12 2.04 -7.43
C VAL A 44 16.39 2.58 -8.83
N GLY A 45 17.55 3.19 -9.02
CA GLY A 45 17.98 3.79 -10.28
C GLY A 45 17.54 5.25 -10.45
N LYS A 46 16.29 5.58 -10.13
CA LYS A 46 15.79 6.98 -10.20
C LYS A 46 15.93 7.75 -8.89
N GLY A 47 15.92 7.07 -7.74
CA GLY A 47 15.87 7.70 -6.41
C GLY A 47 14.57 8.48 -6.12
N ALA A 48 13.61 8.43 -7.04
CA ALA A 48 12.32 9.08 -6.92
C ALA A 48 11.33 8.20 -6.14
N TYR A 49 10.33 8.83 -5.52
CA TYR A 49 9.21 8.09 -4.97
C TYR A 49 8.35 7.49 -6.10
N PRO A 50 7.73 6.33 -5.87
CA PRO A 50 6.73 5.79 -6.79
C PRO A 50 5.61 6.80 -7.02
N ARG A 51 5.00 6.76 -8.20
CA ARG A 51 3.90 7.69 -8.54
C ARG A 51 2.79 7.68 -7.48
N ALA A 52 2.43 8.87 -7.01
CA ALA A 52 1.41 9.09 -5.98
C ALA A 52 1.67 8.28 -4.69
N ALA A 53 2.95 8.20 -4.32
CA ALA A 53 3.46 7.55 -3.11
C ALA A 53 4.48 8.42 -2.35
N ASP A 54 4.29 9.73 -2.34
CA ASP A 54 5.20 10.74 -1.78
C ASP A 54 4.57 11.55 -0.64
N ILE A 55 3.39 11.13 -0.17
CA ILE A 55 2.62 11.84 0.83
C ILE A 55 2.74 11.16 2.20
N ARG A 56 2.94 11.98 3.23
CA ARG A 56 3.03 11.57 4.63
C ARG A 56 1.67 11.28 5.23
N PHE A 57 1.59 10.20 5.99
CA PHE A 57 0.45 9.87 6.82
C PHE A 57 0.91 9.47 8.23
N ASP A 58 0.51 10.24 9.24
CA ASP A 58 0.86 9.96 10.63
C ASP A 58 -0.20 9.07 11.28
N PHE A 59 0.23 7.92 11.79
CA PHE A 59 -0.65 6.95 12.43
C PHE A 59 0.13 6.14 13.46
N ASP A 60 -0.46 6.01 14.66
CA ASP A 60 0.11 5.24 15.77
C ASP A 60 1.57 5.61 16.09
N GLY A 61 1.85 6.92 16.16
CA GLY A 61 3.17 7.47 16.44
C GLY A 61 4.22 7.27 15.34
N LYS A 62 3.85 6.68 14.20
CA LYS A 62 4.72 6.41 13.05
C LYS A 62 4.30 7.25 11.84
N THR A 63 5.29 7.59 11.01
CA THR A 63 5.09 8.33 9.76
C THR A 63 5.16 7.38 8.57
N TRP A 64 4.00 7.09 8.00
CA TRP A 64 3.84 6.14 6.91
C TRP A 64 3.86 6.82 5.54
N GLN A 65 4.34 6.09 4.54
CA GLN A 65 4.27 6.49 3.13
C GLN A 65 2.91 6.13 2.58
N ARG A 66 2.12 7.11 2.16
CA ARG A 66 0.78 6.87 1.62
C ARG A 66 0.81 6.50 0.15
N TRP A 67 0.22 5.37 -0.21
CA TRP A 67 0.07 4.92 -1.59
C TRP A 67 -1.37 5.09 -2.08
N SER A 68 -1.61 6.09 -2.92
CA SER A 68 -2.93 6.34 -3.52
C SER A 68 -3.16 5.37 -4.67
N ARG A 69 -3.94 4.32 -4.40
CA ARG A 69 -4.30 3.25 -5.34
C ARG A 69 -5.78 2.87 -5.15
N HIS A 70 -6.67 3.83 -5.38
CA HIS A 70 -8.11 3.68 -5.23
C HIS A 70 -8.69 2.58 -6.14
N GLU A 71 -9.80 1.96 -5.72
CA GLU A 71 -10.54 0.97 -6.50
C GLU A 71 -12.00 1.37 -6.66
N PRO A 72 -12.41 1.85 -7.84
CA PRO A 72 -13.81 2.19 -8.09
C PRO A 72 -14.72 0.97 -8.29
N GLN A 73 -14.18 -0.24 -8.52
CA GLN A 73 -14.98 -1.43 -8.88
C GLN A 73 -15.16 -2.42 -7.72
N TRP A 74 -15.03 -1.97 -6.47
CA TRP A 74 -15.25 -2.84 -5.31
C TRP A 74 -16.67 -3.39 -5.27
N ARG A 75 -16.82 -4.70 -5.09
CA ARG A 75 -18.11 -5.39 -5.08
C ARG A 75 -18.51 -5.76 -3.65
N PRO A 76 -19.55 -5.12 -3.08
CA PRO A 76 -20.12 -5.51 -1.78
C PRO A 76 -20.49 -6.98 -1.73
N GLY A 77 -20.28 -7.63 -0.60
CA GLY A 77 -20.51 -9.07 -0.42
C GLY A 77 -19.60 -10.03 -1.21
N VAL A 78 -18.66 -9.54 -2.02
CA VAL A 78 -17.73 -10.37 -2.82
C VAL A 78 -16.28 -10.04 -2.51
N ASP A 79 -15.92 -8.75 -2.56
CA ASP A 79 -14.55 -8.32 -2.31
C ASP A 79 -14.27 -8.15 -0.81
N GLY A 80 -13.04 -8.46 -0.42
CA GLY A 80 -12.62 -8.46 0.97
C GLY A 80 -11.12 -8.27 1.11
N ILE A 81 -10.58 -8.65 2.27
CA ILE A 81 -9.18 -8.33 2.61
C ILE A 81 -8.21 -8.97 1.61
N TRP A 82 -8.53 -10.15 1.08
CA TRP A 82 -7.75 -10.82 0.05
C TRP A 82 -7.69 -10.05 -1.26
N THR A 83 -8.81 -9.46 -1.69
CA THR A 83 -8.83 -8.56 -2.87
C THR A 83 -7.93 -7.35 -2.64
N MET A 84 -7.97 -6.75 -1.43
CA MET A 84 -7.10 -5.64 -1.08
C MET A 84 -5.62 -6.04 -1.05
N LEU A 85 -5.26 -7.19 -0.47
CA LEU A 85 -3.88 -7.67 -0.45
C LEU A 85 -3.33 -7.90 -1.86
N LYS A 86 -4.11 -8.53 -2.74
CA LYS A 86 -3.73 -8.71 -4.15
C LYS A 86 -3.54 -7.37 -4.88
N ARG A 87 -4.33 -6.35 -4.53
CA ARG A 87 -4.14 -4.98 -5.05
C ARG A 87 -2.84 -4.36 -4.53
N VAL A 88 -2.49 -4.56 -3.26
CA VAL A 88 -1.20 -4.09 -2.71
C VAL A 88 -0.04 -4.75 -3.44
N GLU A 89 -0.04 -6.07 -3.56
CA GLU A 89 0.97 -6.83 -4.32
C GLU A 89 1.13 -6.26 -5.73
N ARG A 90 0.01 -6.12 -6.45
CA ARG A 90 0.01 -5.60 -7.82
C ARG A 90 0.55 -4.18 -7.91
N ALA A 91 0.16 -3.30 -6.97
CA ALA A 91 0.62 -1.91 -6.94
C ALA A 91 2.14 -1.81 -6.73
N LEU A 92 2.71 -2.69 -5.91
CA LEU A 92 4.15 -2.77 -5.67
C LEU A 92 4.91 -3.34 -6.89
N GLU A 93 4.34 -4.35 -7.57
CA GLU A 93 4.95 -4.96 -8.76
C GLU A 93 5.09 -3.98 -9.94
N VAL A 94 4.08 -3.12 -10.14
CA VAL A 94 4.01 -2.19 -11.29
C VAL A 94 4.42 -0.76 -10.94
N ALA A 95 4.97 -0.54 -9.75
CA ALA A 95 5.41 0.77 -9.31
C ALA A 95 6.41 1.39 -10.30
N ALA A 96 6.21 2.68 -10.60
CA ALA A 96 6.95 3.43 -11.61
C ALA A 96 7.22 4.88 -11.18
#